data_AF-A0A846F3M6-F1
#
_entry.id   AF-A0A846F3M6-F1
#
_cell.length_a   1.000
_cell.length_b   1.000
_cell.length_c   1.000
_cell.angle_alpha   90.00
_cell.angle_beta   90.00
_cell.angle_gamma   90.00
#
_symmetry.space_group_name_H-M   'P 1'
#
loop_
_entity.id
_entity.type
_entity.pdbx_description
1 polymer ?
#
loop_
_entity_poly.entity_id
_entity_poly.type
_entity_poly.pdbx_seq_one_letter_code
_entity_poly.pdbx_strand_id
1 'polypeptide(L)'
;HVKLEDTYGAIIEQRLQQCPVLKDRKVEVMNFGVQGYGTAQQLMTLRHHVWDYAPDLVILAFYAGNDLRNNYRPLDHDHLRPYFVYKNGQLELDMSFQTMKPWSRGRYVFSMVDILPIWLVRNFRILQLIRKVDMDAKPRQFLNDYGKTIVSFYREPESNSDWDKAWKVTEDLIRLMRDEVYEKNGDFMLMAVSDSHQVHPSLEHREKFKNSHNLSDLYYPDRRIEAFGKQENIPVYILSGPLVDEAQKTGKCLYGFDNAEPCGGHWNIEGHKFVGEIMSNYLCEIYDFTEVRSQELGFRSQ
;
A
#
# COMPACT_ATOMS: atom_id res chain seq x y z
N HIS A 1 5.11 12.36 -12.28
CA HIS A 1 4.31 11.17 -12.64
C HIS A 1 5.18 10.27 -13.49
N VAL A 2 5.03 8.95 -13.38
CA VAL A 2 5.73 7.96 -14.20
C VAL A 2 4.79 7.52 -15.32
N LYS A 3 5.30 7.35 -16.54
CA LYS A 3 4.48 6.86 -17.65
C LYS A 3 4.16 5.39 -17.45
N LEU A 4 3.08 4.90 -18.06
CA LEU A 4 2.59 3.54 -17.82
C LEU A 4 3.66 2.48 -18.15
N GLU A 5 4.34 2.64 -19.29
CA GLU A 5 5.42 1.79 -19.77
C GLU A 5 6.65 1.77 -18.85
N ASP A 6 6.83 2.81 -18.04
CA ASP A 6 7.95 2.94 -17.10
C ASP A 6 7.57 2.49 -15.68
N THR A 7 6.33 2.02 -15.48
CA THR A 7 5.90 1.52 -14.16
C THR A 7 6.50 0.14 -13.87
N TYR A 8 6.70 -0.15 -12.59
CA TYR A 8 7.22 -1.44 -12.12
C TYR A 8 6.39 -2.62 -12.66
N GLY A 9 5.07 -2.48 -12.79
CA GLY A 9 4.20 -3.51 -13.34
C GLY A 9 4.47 -3.81 -14.82
N ALA A 10 4.60 -2.77 -15.64
CA ALA A 10 4.96 -2.92 -17.05
C ALA A 10 6.35 -3.55 -17.22
N ILE A 11 7.30 -3.18 -16.35
CA ILE A 11 8.65 -3.75 -16.35
C ILE A 11 8.63 -5.23 -15.92
N ILE A 12 7.80 -5.59 -14.93
CA ILE A 12 7.60 -6.99 -14.54
C ILE A 12 7.06 -7.81 -15.71
N GLU A 13 6.02 -7.33 -16.39
CA GLU A 13 5.46 -8.01 -17.57
C GLU A 13 6.52 -8.27 -18.63
N GLN A 14 7.23 -7.21 -19.03
CA GLN A 14 8.25 -7.28 -20.08
C GLN A 14 9.36 -8.28 -19.74
N ARG A 15 9.83 -8.28 -18.49
CA ARG A 15 10.96 -9.14 -18.07
C ARG A 15 10.54 -10.57 -17.79
N LEU A 16 9.35 -10.80 -17.21
CA LEU A 16 8.84 -12.15 -17.02
C LEU A 16 8.53 -12.85 -18.33
N GLN A 17 8.17 -12.12 -19.38
CA GLN A 17 8.05 -12.71 -20.72
C GLN A 17 9.39 -13.27 -21.27
N GLN A 18 10.53 -12.85 -20.72
CA GLN A 18 11.87 -13.35 -21.03
C GLN A 18 12.34 -14.46 -20.07
N CYS A 19 11.55 -14.77 -19.03
CA CYS A 19 11.87 -15.82 -18.07
C CYS A 19 11.83 -17.20 -18.76
N PRO A 20 12.91 -18.01 -18.72
CA PRO A 20 12.98 -19.27 -19.45
C PRO A 20 11.84 -20.26 -19.15
N VAL A 21 11.36 -20.28 -17.91
CA VAL A 21 10.27 -21.17 -17.47
C VAL A 21 8.88 -20.67 -17.88
N LEU A 22 8.75 -19.39 -18.25
CA LEU A 22 7.50 -18.81 -18.74
C LEU A 22 7.52 -18.58 -20.26
N LYS A 23 8.56 -19.02 -20.98
CA LYS A 23 8.77 -18.71 -22.41
C LYS A 23 7.60 -19.11 -23.31
N ASP A 24 6.87 -20.17 -22.95
CA ASP A 24 5.76 -20.73 -23.72
C ASP A 24 4.40 -20.21 -23.23
N ARG A 25 4.41 -19.31 -22.23
CA ARG A 25 3.22 -18.64 -21.70
C ARG A 25 3.26 -17.17 -22.07
N LYS A 26 2.08 -16.59 -22.34
CA LYS A 26 1.93 -15.14 -22.41
C LYS A 26 1.79 -14.62 -20.99
N VAL A 27 2.69 -13.74 -20.57
CA VAL A 27 2.60 -13.09 -19.26
C VAL A 27 1.84 -11.77 -19.41
N GLU A 28 0.88 -11.53 -18.53
CA GLU A 28 0.16 -10.26 -18.43
C GLU A 28 0.19 -9.78 -16.97
N VAL A 29 0.52 -8.50 -16.75
CA VAL A 29 0.55 -7.89 -15.42
C VAL A 29 -0.44 -6.75 -15.36
N MET A 30 -1.47 -6.90 -14.53
CA MET A 30 -2.55 -5.92 -14.42
C MET A 30 -2.46 -5.18 -13.09
N ASN A 31 -2.31 -3.85 -13.18
CA ASN A 31 -2.22 -2.99 -12.01
C ASN A 31 -3.61 -2.47 -11.61
N PHE A 32 -4.10 -2.92 -10.46
CA PHE A 32 -5.35 -2.46 -9.85
C PHE A 32 -5.14 -1.48 -8.67
N GLY A 33 -3.92 -1.00 -8.49
CA GLY A 33 -3.55 -0.06 -7.45
C GLY A 33 -4.20 1.31 -7.67
N VAL A 34 -4.84 1.82 -6.62
CA VAL A 34 -5.43 3.16 -6.60
C VAL A 34 -4.82 3.97 -5.47
N GLN A 35 -4.46 5.21 -5.77
CA GLN A 35 -3.85 6.11 -4.78
C GLN A 35 -4.73 6.22 -3.53
N GLY A 36 -4.12 5.99 -2.37
CA GLY A 36 -4.76 6.15 -1.06
C GLY A 36 -5.73 5.04 -0.68
N TYR A 37 -5.83 3.95 -1.45
CA TYR A 37 -6.55 2.76 -1.01
C TYR A 37 -5.84 2.09 0.16
N GLY A 38 -6.60 1.70 1.17
CA GLY A 38 -6.15 0.76 2.20
C GLY A 38 -6.56 -0.68 1.87
N THR A 39 -6.16 -1.62 2.72
CA THR A 39 -6.39 -3.08 2.55
C THR A 39 -7.86 -3.45 2.40
N ALA A 40 -8.77 -2.75 3.10
CA ALA A 40 -10.20 -2.96 2.92
C ALA A 40 -10.65 -2.68 1.47
N GLN A 41 -10.13 -1.62 0.86
CA GLN A 41 -10.44 -1.28 -0.53
C GLN A 41 -9.72 -2.21 -1.52
N GLN A 42 -8.49 -2.64 -1.21
CA GLN A 42 -7.77 -3.65 -2.00
C GLN A 42 -8.55 -4.97 -2.08
N LEU A 43 -9.10 -5.46 -0.95
CA LEU A 43 -9.98 -6.64 -0.92
C LEU A 43 -11.26 -6.43 -1.74
N MET A 44 -11.86 -5.24 -1.68
CA MET A 44 -13.04 -4.94 -2.50
C MET A 44 -12.70 -4.89 -3.99
N THR A 45 -11.54 -4.34 -4.37
CA THR A 45 -11.06 -4.36 -5.75
C THR A 45 -10.84 -5.78 -6.25
N LEU A 46 -10.24 -6.66 -5.42
CA LEU A 46 -10.11 -8.08 -5.72
C LEU A 46 -11.47 -8.70 -6.06
N ARG A 47 -12.44 -8.53 -5.15
CA ARG A 47 -13.79 -9.11 -5.28
C ARG A 47 -14.59 -8.58 -6.47
N HIS A 48 -14.41 -7.32 -6.85
CA HIS A 48 -15.26 -6.66 -7.85
C HIS A 48 -14.65 -6.51 -9.24
N HIS A 49 -13.32 -6.58 -9.37
CA HIS A 49 -12.65 -6.23 -10.63
C HIS A 49 -11.57 -7.22 -11.04
N VAL A 50 -10.81 -7.76 -10.09
CA VAL A 50 -9.66 -8.62 -10.43
C VAL A 50 -10.10 -9.97 -10.98
N TRP A 51 -11.20 -10.54 -10.46
CA TRP A 51 -11.67 -11.86 -10.88
C TRP A 51 -12.18 -11.95 -12.32
N ASP A 52 -12.46 -10.82 -12.96
CA ASP A 52 -12.82 -10.77 -14.39
C ASP A 52 -11.66 -11.20 -15.30
N TYR A 53 -10.43 -11.26 -14.75
CA TYR A 53 -9.20 -11.57 -15.48
C TYR A 53 -8.57 -12.92 -15.11
N ALA A 54 -9.19 -13.68 -14.19
CA ALA A 54 -8.74 -15.01 -13.76
C ALA A 54 -7.21 -15.10 -13.48
N PRO A 55 -6.67 -14.31 -12.53
CA PRO A 55 -5.23 -14.25 -12.29
C PRO A 55 -4.68 -15.57 -11.72
N ASP A 56 -3.51 -15.99 -12.21
CA ASP A 56 -2.74 -17.09 -11.61
C ASP A 56 -2.01 -16.65 -10.33
N LEU A 57 -1.69 -15.36 -10.19
CA LEU A 57 -1.00 -14.79 -9.04
C LEU A 57 -1.57 -13.42 -8.68
N VAL A 58 -1.86 -13.21 -7.40
CA VAL A 58 -2.23 -11.91 -6.83
C VAL A 58 -1.10 -11.42 -5.92
N ILE A 59 -0.50 -10.28 -6.28
CA ILE A 59 0.53 -9.61 -5.47
C ILE A 59 -0.13 -8.43 -4.75
N LEU A 60 -0.24 -8.51 -3.42
CA LEU A 60 -0.71 -7.40 -2.62
C LEU A 60 0.46 -6.48 -2.26
N ALA A 61 0.48 -5.28 -2.84
CA ALA A 61 1.40 -4.22 -2.46
C ALA A 61 0.94 -3.59 -1.15
N PHE A 62 1.56 -4.00 -0.04
CA PHE A 62 1.24 -3.52 1.30
C PHE A 62 2.16 -2.35 1.68
N TYR A 63 1.58 -1.20 2.02
CA TYR A 63 2.32 -0.06 2.57
C TYR A 63 1.79 0.31 3.95
N ALA A 64 2.59 -0.01 4.98
CA ALA A 64 2.22 0.22 6.38
C ALA A 64 1.87 1.69 6.68
N GLY A 65 2.45 2.63 5.91
CA GLY A 65 2.23 4.05 6.08
C GLY A 65 0.76 4.44 6.00
N ASN A 66 0.00 3.93 5.02
CA ASN A 66 -1.41 4.25 4.85
C ASN A 66 -2.36 3.08 5.15
N ASP A 67 -1.97 1.84 4.84
CA ASP A 67 -2.90 0.71 4.89
C ASP A 67 -3.45 0.51 6.30
N LEU A 68 -2.58 0.55 7.31
CA LEU A 68 -2.97 0.41 8.73
C LEU A 68 -4.02 1.45 9.13
N ARG A 69 -3.70 2.74 8.97
CA ARG A 69 -4.62 3.82 9.37
C ARG A 69 -5.91 3.81 8.56
N ASN A 70 -5.85 3.43 7.28
CA ASN A 70 -7.03 3.41 6.41
C ASN A 70 -7.98 2.24 6.70
N ASN A 71 -7.52 1.21 7.42
CA ASN A 71 -8.35 0.08 7.83
C ASN A 71 -9.04 0.29 9.18
N TYR A 72 -8.68 1.33 9.95
CA TYR A 72 -9.21 1.52 11.31
C TYR A 72 -9.64 2.97 11.57
N ARG A 73 -10.97 3.17 11.66
CA ARG A 73 -11.61 4.50 11.68
C ARG A 73 -11.00 5.50 12.67
N PRO A 74 -10.65 5.16 13.93
CA PRO A 74 -10.05 6.12 14.85
C PRO A 74 -8.71 6.72 14.42
N LEU A 75 -7.96 6.02 13.55
CA LEU A 75 -6.68 6.51 13.01
C LEU A 75 -6.82 7.22 11.66
N ASP A 76 -7.99 7.14 11.03
CA ASP A 76 -8.24 7.75 9.74
C ASP A 76 -8.89 9.13 9.90
N HIS A 77 -8.44 10.11 9.13
CA HIS A 77 -9.06 11.43 9.09
C HIS A 77 -9.91 11.64 7.82
N ASP A 78 -9.96 10.65 6.93
CA ASP A 78 -10.83 10.62 5.75
C ASP A 78 -11.67 9.34 5.70
N HIS A 79 -12.94 9.47 6.10
CA HIS A 79 -13.90 8.40 6.20
C HIS A 79 -14.70 8.17 4.91
N LEU A 80 -14.29 8.73 3.76
CA LEU A 80 -14.89 8.49 2.44
C LEU A 80 -14.56 7.10 1.85
N ARG A 81 -14.46 6.07 2.69
CA ARG A 81 -14.03 4.72 2.30
C ARG A 81 -14.79 3.62 3.06
N PRO A 82 -14.90 2.41 2.50
CA PRO A 82 -15.37 1.24 3.24
C PRO A 82 -14.38 0.85 4.34
N TYR A 83 -14.90 0.28 5.42
CA TYR A 83 -14.10 -0.34 6.48
C TYR A 83 -14.56 -1.78 6.69
N PHE A 84 -13.77 -2.58 7.39
CA PHE A 84 -14.23 -3.83 7.99
C PHE A 84 -14.17 -3.70 9.51
N VAL A 85 -15.23 -4.13 10.17
CA VAL A 85 -15.37 -4.03 11.63
C VAL A 85 -15.73 -5.39 12.20
N TYR A 86 -15.20 -5.69 13.38
CA TYR A 86 -15.59 -6.92 14.08
C TYR A 86 -17.04 -6.83 14.56
N LYS A 87 -17.83 -7.80 14.15
CA LYS A 87 -19.15 -8.09 14.71
C LYS A 87 -19.20 -9.57 15.01
N ASN A 88 -19.55 -9.92 16.25
CA ASN A 88 -19.58 -11.30 16.73
C ASN A 88 -18.29 -12.10 16.45
N GLY A 89 -17.14 -11.41 16.49
CA GLY A 89 -15.82 -12.03 16.26
C GLY A 89 -15.42 -12.20 14.79
N GLN A 90 -16.25 -11.78 13.83
CA GLN A 90 -15.95 -11.85 12.39
C GLN A 90 -15.83 -10.45 11.79
N LEU A 91 -14.97 -10.29 10.78
CA LEU A 91 -14.87 -9.05 10.02
C LEU A 91 -16.07 -8.94 9.07
N GLU A 92 -16.87 -7.89 9.26
CA GLU A 92 -17.97 -7.54 8.37
C GLU A 92 -17.69 -6.22 7.66
N LEU A 93 -18.05 -6.15 6.38
CA LEU A 93 -17.98 -4.94 5.58
C LEU A 93 -18.92 -3.86 6.16
N ASP A 94 -18.37 -2.68 6.40
CA ASP A 94 -19.08 -1.50 6.87
C ASP A 94 -19.08 -0.40 5.80
N MET A 95 -20.23 -0.28 5.11
CA MET A 95 -20.50 0.73 4.08
C MET A 95 -21.13 2.01 4.64
N SER A 96 -21.13 2.23 5.96
CA SER A 96 -21.79 3.39 6.59
C SER A 96 -21.36 4.74 6.00
N PHE A 97 -20.16 4.84 5.42
CA PHE A 97 -19.69 6.05 4.72
C PHE A 97 -20.64 6.51 3.61
N GLN A 98 -21.40 5.62 2.97
CA GLN A 98 -22.38 5.96 1.93
C GLN A 98 -23.56 6.77 2.45
N THR A 99 -23.84 6.69 3.75
CA THR A 99 -24.98 7.35 4.42
C THR A 99 -24.55 8.48 5.36
N MET A 100 -23.27 8.60 5.67
CA MET A 100 -22.71 9.67 6.50
C MET A 100 -23.04 11.06 5.94
N LYS A 101 -23.03 12.10 6.76
CA LYS A 101 -23.19 13.46 6.24
C LYS A 101 -21.89 13.89 5.51
N PRO A 102 -21.92 14.65 4.40
CA PRO A 102 -20.73 14.97 3.62
C PRO A 102 -19.53 15.47 4.46
N TRP A 103 -19.78 16.36 5.41
CA TRP A 103 -18.75 16.90 6.32
C TRP A 103 -18.23 15.87 7.35
N SER A 104 -19.00 14.84 7.67
CA SER A 104 -18.57 13.70 8.49
C SER A 104 -17.79 12.68 7.68
N ARG A 105 -17.93 12.68 6.35
CA ARG A 105 -17.22 11.74 5.47
C ARG A 105 -15.78 12.19 5.21
N GLY A 106 -15.56 13.45 4.88
CA GLY A 106 -14.25 13.92 4.44
C GLY A 106 -13.92 15.31 4.97
N ARG A 107 -13.19 15.36 6.10
CA ARG A 107 -12.79 16.63 6.75
C ARG A 107 -12.01 17.54 5.81
N TYR A 108 -11.22 16.99 4.89
CA TYR A 108 -10.38 17.79 3.98
C TYR A 108 -11.02 18.11 2.63
N VAL A 109 -12.11 17.42 2.29
CA VAL A 109 -12.75 17.53 0.96
C VAL A 109 -13.86 18.58 0.96
N PHE A 110 -14.61 18.72 2.06
CA PHE A 110 -15.82 19.56 2.11
C PHE A 110 -15.65 20.78 2.99
N SER A 111 -15.84 21.99 2.45
CA SER A 111 -15.81 23.21 3.27
C SER A 111 -16.97 23.28 4.27
N MET A 112 -16.79 24.00 5.38
CA MET A 112 -17.85 24.24 6.36
C MET A 112 -19.11 24.89 5.74
N VAL A 113 -18.97 25.65 4.65
CA VAL A 113 -20.10 26.27 3.95
C VAL A 113 -20.73 25.38 2.88
N ASP A 114 -20.19 24.18 2.65
CA ASP A 114 -20.73 23.24 1.65
C ASP A 114 -22.02 22.56 2.10
N ILE A 115 -22.44 22.83 3.35
CA ILE A 115 -23.77 22.50 3.87
C ILE A 115 -24.86 23.40 3.27
N LEU A 116 -24.49 24.57 2.77
CA LEU A 116 -25.41 25.55 2.21
C LEU A 116 -25.70 25.20 0.74
N PRO A 117 -26.89 25.55 0.21
CA PRO A 117 -27.18 25.38 -1.21
C PRO A 117 -26.10 26.03 -2.08
N ILE A 118 -25.65 25.33 -3.13
CA ILE A 118 -24.57 25.80 -4.02
C ILE A 118 -24.89 27.20 -4.58
N TRP A 119 -26.16 27.47 -4.92
CA TRP A 119 -26.58 28.78 -5.40
C TRP A 119 -26.33 29.87 -4.36
N LEU A 120 -26.51 29.60 -3.07
CA LEU A 120 -26.25 30.58 -2.02
C LEU A 120 -24.74 30.90 -1.92
N VAL A 121 -23.89 29.86 -1.87
CA VAL A 121 -22.43 30.06 -1.83
C VAL A 121 -21.94 30.79 -3.09
N ARG A 122 -22.53 30.51 -4.26
CA ARG A 122 -22.15 31.16 -5.53
C ARG A 122 -22.62 32.61 -5.65
N ASN A 123 -23.64 33.04 -4.94
CA ASN A 123 -24.17 34.42 -5.05
C ASN A 123 -23.62 35.37 -3.97
N PHE A 124 -23.06 34.86 -2.87
CA PHE A 124 -22.54 35.70 -1.78
C PHE A 124 -21.01 35.68 -1.72
N ARG A 125 -20.37 36.83 -1.99
CA ARG A 125 -18.90 36.98 -1.98
C ARG A 125 -18.25 36.61 -0.65
N ILE A 126 -18.92 36.90 0.46
CA ILE A 126 -18.44 36.53 1.81
C ILE A 126 -18.38 35.01 1.96
N LEU A 127 -19.39 34.27 1.49
CA LEU A 127 -19.38 32.81 1.55
C LEU A 127 -18.31 32.19 0.64
N GLN A 128 -18.05 32.80 -0.53
CA GLN A 128 -16.94 32.38 -1.40
C GLN A 128 -15.59 32.58 -0.72
N LEU A 129 -15.41 33.72 -0.03
CA LEU A 129 -14.18 34.01 0.71
C LEU A 129 -14.00 33.03 1.87
N ILE A 130 -15.05 32.76 2.66
CA ILE A 130 -15.02 31.76 3.73
C ILE A 130 -14.64 30.39 3.16
N ARG A 131 -15.30 29.96 2.08
CA ARG A 131 -14.97 28.70 1.41
C ARG A 131 -13.51 28.64 0.99
N LYS A 132 -13.00 29.71 0.38
CA LYS A 132 -11.60 29.78 -0.05
C LYS A 132 -10.63 29.70 1.12
N VAL A 133 -10.85 30.48 2.18
CA VAL A 133 -9.98 30.49 3.37
C VAL A 133 -9.97 29.12 4.06
N ASP A 134 -11.14 28.51 4.22
CA ASP A 134 -11.27 27.17 4.79
C ASP A 134 -10.55 26.12 3.93
N MET A 135 -10.80 26.09 2.62
CA MET A 135 -10.14 25.15 1.71
C MET A 135 -8.62 25.38 1.61
N ASP A 136 -8.14 26.62 1.67
CA ASP A 136 -6.72 26.95 1.66
C ASP A 136 -6.03 26.61 3.00
N ALA A 137 -6.79 26.51 4.10
CA ALA A 137 -6.27 26.10 5.42
C ALA A 137 -6.15 24.58 5.57
N LYS A 138 -7.00 23.80 4.88
CA LYS A 138 -7.07 22.35 5.01
C LYS A 138 -5.81 21.58 4.65
N PRO A 139 -5.02 21.93 3.61
CA PRO A 139 -3.74 21.27 3.35
C PRO A 139 -2.78 21.35 4.53
N ARG A 140 -2.73 22.51 5.23
CA ARG A 140 -1.91 22.65 6.44
C ARG A 140 -2.43 21.81 7.59
N GLN A 141 -3.76 21.76 7.75
CA GLN A 141 -4.38 20.89 8.76
C GLN A 141 -4.11 19.41 8.46
N PHE A 142 -4.22 18.99 7.20
CA PHE A 142 -3.92 17.64 6.76
C PHE A 142 -2.49 17.25 7.15
N LEU A 143 -1.51 18.10 6.85
CA LEU A 143 -0.12 17.84 7.23
C LEU A 143 0.07 17.73 8.75
N ASN A 144 -0.63 18.54 9.54
CA ASN A 144 -0.57 18.48 11.00
C ASN A 144 -1.22 17.21 11.58
N ASP A 145 -2.41 16.86 11.08
CA ASP A 145 -3.19 15.72 11.55
C ASP A 145 -2.47 14.41 11.17
N TYR A 146 -1.98 14.29 9.93
CA TYR A 146 -1.25 13.10 9.47
C TYR A 146 0.21 13.05 9.91
N GLY A 147 0.87 14.19 10.16
CA GLY A 147 2.28 14.25 10.57
C GLY A 147 2.61 13.39 11.79
N LYS A 148 1.67 13.27 12.74
CA LYS A 148 1.82 12.40 13.92
C LYS A 148 1.61 10.92 13.62
N THR A 149 0.67 10.59 12.72
CA THR A 149 0.39 9.20 12.32
C THR A 149 1.47 8.60 11.41
N ILE A 150 2.18 9.44 10.64
CA ILE A 150 3.25 9.03 9.72
C ILE A 150 4.42 8.35 10.45
N VAL A 151 4.58 8.57 11.75
CA VAL A 151 5.72 8.01 12.49
C VAL A 151 5.33 6.77 13.31
N SER A 152 4.06 6.63 13.68
CA SER A 152 3.63 5.60 14.62
C SER A 152 3.69 4.17 14.07
N PHE A 153 3.60 3.98 12.75
CA PHE A 153 3.70 2.66 12.14
C PHE A 153 5.11 2.03 12.23
N TYR A 154 6.14 2.81 12.56
CA TYR A 154 7.49 2.30 12.85
C TYR A 154 7.64 1.66 14.23
N ARG A 155 6.61 1.70 15.08
CA ARG A 155 6.69 1.23 16.45
C ARG A 155 5.84 -0.01 16.65
N GLU A 156 6.33 -0.87 17.54
CA GLU A 156 5.49 -1.90 18.12
C GLU A 156 4.35 -1.24 18.90
N PRO A 157 3.08 -1.53 18.56
CA PRO A 157 1.96 -0.91 19.22
C PRO A 157 1.77 -1.51 20.61
N GLU A 158 1.39 -0.66 21.57
CA GLU A 158 0.94 -1.14 22.87
C GLU A 158 -0.32 -1.99 22.71
N SER A 159 -0.44 -3.06 23.51
CA SER A 159 -1.59 -3.95 23.48
C SER A 159 -2.90 -3.18 23.67
N ASN A 160 -3.91 -3.50 22.85
CA ASN A 160 -5.23 -2.84 22.81
C ASN A 160 -5.23 -1.36 22.38
N SER A 161 -4.09 -0.80 21.97
CA SER A 161 -4.04 0.51 21.35
C SER A 161 -4.78 0.53 20.01
N ASP A 162 -5.06 1.73 19.51
CA ASP A 162 -5.66 1.88 18.18
C ASP A 162 -4.76 1.32 17.06
N TRP A 163 -3.44 1.39 17.23
CA TRP A 163 -2.49 0.80 16.28
C TRP A 163 -2.48 -0.73 16.34
N ASP A 164 -2.60 -1.32 17.53
CA ASP A 164 -2.71 -2.78 17.69
C ASP A 164 -3.99 -3.31 17.01
N LYS A 165 -5.11 -2.62 17.19
CA LYS A 165 -6.38 -2.94 16.51
C LYS A 165 -6.29 -2.75 14.99
N ALA A 166 -5.62 -1.69 14.54
CA ALA A 166 -5.42 -1.43 13.12
C ALA A 166 -4.58 -2.51 12.45
N TRP A 167 -3.50 -2.96 13.09
CA TRP A 167 -2.72 -4.11 12.66
C TRP A 167 -3.57 -5.36 12.59
N LYS A 168 -4.33 -5.66 13.65
CA LYS A 168 -5.19 -6.85 13.69
C LYS A 168 -6.21 -6.88 12.55
N VAL A 169 -6.92 -5.76 12.29
CA VAL A 169 -7.86 -5.67 11.17
C VAL A 169 -7.14 -5.84 9.83
N THR A 170 -5.96 -5.24 9.67
CA THR A 170 -5.18 -5.32 8.43
C THR A 170 -4.70 -6.75 8.16
N GLU A 171 -4.11 -7.40 9.14
CA GLU A 171 -3.66 -8.80 9.08
C GLU A 171 -4.83 -9.74 8.76
N ASP A 172 -5.98 -9.57 9.40
CA ASP A 172 -7.17 -10.38 9.12
C ASP A 172 -7.74 -10.12 7.71
N LEU A 173 -7.67 -8.89 7.20
CA LEU A 173 -8.05 -8.59 5.80
C LEU A 173 -7.09 -9.22 4.79
N ILE A 174 -5.80 -9.24 5.08
CA ILE A 174 -4.80 -9.92 4.25
C ILE A 174 -5.07 -11.44 4.25
N ARG A 175 -5.38 -12.01 5.42
CA ARG A 175 -5.76 -13.43 5.52
C ARG A 175 -6.99 -13.74 4.68
N LEU A 176 -8.03 -12.91 4.75
CA LEU A 176 -9.24 -13.04 3.93
C LEU A 176 -8.92 -12.98 2.43
N MET A 177 -8.06 -12.04 2.00
CA MET A 177 -7.62 -11.97 0.60
C MET A 177 -6.89 -13.25 0.16
N ARG A 178 -5.95 -13.75 0.98
CA ARG A 178 -5.24 -15.00 0.72
C ARG A 178 -6.23 -16.15 0.52
N ASP A 179 -7.16 -16.30 1.46
CA ASP A 179 -8.13 -17.41 1.45
C ASP A 179 -9.00 -17.37 0.19
N GLU A 180 -9.51 -16.20 -0.20
CA GLU A 180 -10.30 -16.05 -1.44
C GLU A 180 -9.49 -16.35 -2.72
N VAL A 181 -8.20 -16.01 -2.72
CA VAL A 181 -7.32 -16.30 -3.85
C VAL A 181 -7.05 -17.80 -3.96
N TYR A 182 -6.76 -18.47 -2.85
CA TYR A 182 -6.55 -19.92 -2.80
C TYR A 182 -7.82 -20.71 -3.12
N GLU A 183 -8.99 -20.28 -2.64
CA GLU A 183 -10.28 -20.88 -3.00
C GLU A 183 -10.55 -20.85 -4.50
N LYS A 184 -9.94 -19.90 -5.23
CA LYS A 184 -10.05 -19.75 -6.68
C LYS A 184 -8.85 -20.34 -7.44
N ASN A 185 -7.98 -21.09 -6.77
CA ASN A 185 -6.78 -21.73 -7.31
C ASN A 185 -5.72 -20.75 -7.85
N GLY A 186 -5.71 -19.51 -7.38
CA GLY A 186 -4.60 -18.58 -7.63
C GLY A 186 -3.55 -18.65 -6.53
N ASP A 187 -2.34 -18.17 -6.82
CA ASP A 187 -1.29 -17.93 -5.84
C ASP A 187 -1.42 -16.52 -5.23
N PHE A 188 -0.95 -16.35 -4.00
CA PHE A 188 -1.02 -15.08 -3.28
C PHE A 188 0.31 -14.77 -2.61
N MET A 189 0.77 -13.51 -2.75
CA MET A 189 1.96 -13.03 -2.04
C MET A 189 1.82 -11.57 -1.62
N LEU A 190 2.64 -11.17 -0.65
CA LEU A 190 2.82 -9.79 -0.23
C LEU A 190 4.10 -9.20 -0.81
N MET A 191 3.99 -7.96 -1.28
CA MET A 191 5.12 -7.09 -1.55
C MET A 191 5.06 -5.95 -0.56
N ALA A 192 5.95 -5.95 0.44
CA ALA A 192 6.00 -4.89 1.46
C ALA A 192 6.73 -3.68 0.88
N VAL A 193 5.96 -2.63 0.59
CA VAL A 193 6.41 -1.36 0.06
C VAL A 193 7.09 -0.57 1.16
N SER A 194 8.33 -0.15 0.93
CA SER A 194 9.08 0.66 1.88
C SER A 194 8.56 2.09 1.95
N ASP A 195 8.82 2.74 3.07
CA ASP A 195 8.76 4.20 3.20
C ASP A 195 10.06 4.85 2.70
N SER A 196 9.96 6.07 2.15
CA SER A 196 11.13 6.84 1.71
C SER A 196 12.21 7.04 2.78
N HIS A 197 11.83 7.16 4.06
CA HIS A 197 12.78 7.30 5.15
C HIS A 197 13.54 5.99 5.44
N GLN A 198 13.00 4.81 5.10
CA GLN A 198 13.72 3.54 5.25
C GLN A 198 14.91 3.47 4.27
N VAL A 199 14.71 4.00 3.07
CA VAL A 199 15.60 3.75 1.92
C VAL A 199 16.34 4.99 1.43
N HIS A 200 16.27 6.10 2.16
CA HIS A 200 16.97 7.32 1.81
C HIS A 200 18.49 7.06 1.67
N PRO A 201 19.16 7.52 0.59
CA PRO A 201 20.56 7.17 0.30
C PRO A 201 21.53 7.63 1.40
N SER A 202 21.28 8.80 1.99
CA SER A 202 22.07 9.29 3.13
C SER A 202 21.76 8.54 4.43
N LEU A 203 22.77 7.89 5.01
CA LEU A 203 22.69 7.31 6.35
C LEU A 203 22.42 8.38 7.42
N GLU A 204 23.03 9.56 7.30
CA GLU A 204 22.81 10.68 8.23
C GLU A 204 21.34 11.09 8.25
N HIS A 205 20.68 11.15 7.08
CA HIS A 205 19.25 11.47 7.01
C HIS A 205 18.41 10.43 7.77
N ARG A 206 18.67 9.14 7.54
CA ARG A 206 17.94 8.04 8.20
C ARG A 206 18.12 8.06 9.71
N GLU A 207 19.36 8.22 10.17
CA GLU A 207 19.69 8.34 11.60
C GLU A 207 19.07 9.59 12.23
N LYS A 208 19.10 10.73 11.53
CA LYS A 208 18.47 11.96 12.00
C LYS A 208 16.97 11.80 12.15
N PHE A 209 16.28 11.22 11.16
CA PHE A 209 14.85 10.95 11.22
C PHE A 209 14.49 10.00 12.36
N LYS A 210 15.25 8.91 12.51
CA LYS A 210 15.10 7.95 13.60
C LYS A 210 15.23 8.62 14.98
N ASN A 211 16.30 9.41 15.16
CA ASN A 211 16.61 10.08 16.43
C ASN A 211 15.62 11.21 16.76
N SER A 212 15.22 12.02 15.77
CA SER A 212 14.25 13.11 15.99
C SER A 212 12.87 12.62 16.43
N HIS A 213 12.58 11.34 16.17
CA HIS A 213 11.31 10.70 16.47
C HIS A 213 11.42 9.62 17.56
N ASN A 214 12.58 9.47 18.22
CA ASN A 214 12.82 8.45 19.25
C ASN A 214 12.42 7.03 18.77
N LEU A 215 12.83 6.66 17.56
CA LEU A 215 12.59 5.32 17.00
C LEU A 215 13.78 4.40 17.29
N SER A 216 13.52 3.11 17.55
CA SER A 216 14.58 2.11 17.67
C SER A 216 15.23 1.81 16.32
N ASP A 217 14.41 1.73 15.28
CA ASP A 217 14.75 1.47 13.89
C ASP A 217 13.56 1.85 12.99
N LEU A 218 13.72 1.67 11.67
CA LEU A 218 12.71 2.02 10.67
C LEU A 218 12.04 0.77 10.04
N TYR A 219 12.33 -0.42 10.54
CA TYR A 219 11.99 -1.69 9.89
C TYR A 219 11.05 -2.57 10.73
N TYR A 220 10.47 -2.04 11.82
CA TYR A 220 9.39 -2.72 12.54
C TYR A 220 8.25 -3.21 11.64
N PRO A 221 7.64 -2.39 10.75
CA PRO A 221 6.53 -2.84 9.92
C PRO A 221 6.93 -4.02 9.02
N ASP A 222 8.14 -4.00 8.47
CA ASP A 222 8.68 -5.08 7.63
C ASP A 222 8.81 -6.37 8.43
N ARG A 223 9.38 -6.31 9.65
CA ARG A 223 9.51 -7.48 10.53
C ARG A 223 8.15 -8.05 10.92
N ARG A 224 7.17 -7.19 11.22
CA ARG A 224 5.82 -7.63 11.61
C ARG A 224 5.11 -8.32 10.45
N ILE A 225 5.10 -7.71 9.26
CA ILE A 225 4.42 -8.31 8.10
C ILE A 225 5.13 -9.58 7.62
N GLU A 226 6.46 -9.65 7.72
CA GLU A 226 7.21 -10.87 7.42
C GLU A 226 6.87 -12.00 8.41
N ALA A 227 6.81 -11.70 9.72
CA ALA A 227 6.43 -12.67 10.74
C ALA A 227 4.99 -13.17 10.54
N PHE A 228 4.06 -12.26 10.22
CA PHE A 228 2.69 -12.60 9.86
C PHE A 228 2.64 -13.51 8.62
N GLY A 229 3.38 -13.17 7.55
CA GLY A 229 3.47 -14.00 6.36
C GLY A 229 3.98 -15.41 6.64
N LYS A 230 5.02 -15.54 7.49
CA LYS A 230 5.53 -16.85 7.95
C LYS A 230 4.46 -17.66 8.70
N GLN A 231 3.70 -17.01 9.59
CA GLN A 231 2.61 -17.66 10.33
C GLN A 231 1.47 -18.13 9.42
N GLU A 232 1.16 -17.34 8.39
CA GLU A 232 0.04 -17.58 7.48
C GLU A 232 0.42 -18.31 6.19
N ASN A 233 1.68 -18.76 6.06
CA ASN A 233 2.24 -19.36 4.86
C ASN A 233 2.08 -18.48 3.60
N ILE A 234 2.21 -17.17 3.76
CA ILE A 234 2.17 -16.20 2.66
C ILE A 234 3.61 -15.79 2.33
N PRO A 235 4.09 -15.95 1.09
CA PRO A 235 5.36 -15.39 0.65
C PRO A 235 5.34 -13.86 0.80
N VAL A 236 6.40 -13.30 1.40
CA VAL A 236 6.55 -11.86 1.60
C VAL A 236 7.88 -11.41 1.02
N TYR A 237 7.84 -10.48 0.08
CA TYR A 237 9.02 -9.80 -0.43
C TYR A 237 9.15 -8.41 0.21
N ILE A 238 10.20 -8.23 1.03
CA ILE A 238 10.50 -6.96 1.70
C ILE A 238 11.35 -6.09 0.79
N LEU A 239 10.78 -5.01 0.25
CA LEU A 239 11.48 -4.14 -0.70
C LEU A 239 12.53 -3.22 -0.05
N SER A 240 12.40 -2.93 1.25
CA SER A 240 13.24 -1.93 1.93
C SER A 240 14.73 -2.26 1.89
N GLY A 241 15.09 -3.54 2.02
CA GLY A 241 16.49 -4.01 1.95
C GLY A 241 17.14 -3.74 0.59
N PRO A 242 16.65 -4.35 -0.50
CA PRO A 242 17.21 -4.11 -1.83
C PRO A 242 17.21 -2.63 -2.24
N LEU A 243 16.17 -1.87 -1.87
CA LEU A 243 16.06 -0.45 -2.20
C LEU A 243 17.09 0.40 -1.47
N VAL A 244 17.34 0.14 -0.17
CA VAL A 244 18.34 0.90 0.58
C VAL A 244 19.76 0.59 0.09
N ASP A 245 20.04 -0.67 -0.25
CA ASP A 245 21.33 -1.08 -0.80
C ASP A 245 21.63 -0.37 -2.13
N GLU A 246 20.65 -0.33 -3.04
CA GLU A 246 20.81 0.35 -4.33
C GLU A 246 20.92 1.88 -4.19
N ALA A 247 20.10 2.48 -3.32
CA ALA A 247 20.16 3.91 -3.05
C ALA A 247 21.52 4.31 -2.45
N GLN A 248 22.06 3.52 -1.51
CA GLN A 248 23.39 3.75 -0.93
C GLN A 248 24.50 3.55 -1.94
N LYS A 249 24.43 2.49 -2.74
CA LYS A 249 25.43 2.16 -3.77
C LYS A 249 25.52 3.23 -4.85
N THR A 250 24.39 3.77 -5.30
CA THR A 250 24.35 4.75 -6.39
C THR A 250 24.39 6.20 -5.91
N GLY A 251 24.06 6.45 -4.64
CA GLY A 251 23.83 7.78 -4.09
C GLY A 251 22.57 8.47 -4.64
N LYS A 252 21.74 7.76 -5.41
CA LYS A 252 20.52 8.30 -6.02
C LYS A 252 19.29 8.01 -5.17
N CYS A 253 18.34 8.92 -5.21
CA CYS A 253 17.03 8.70 -4.61
C CYS A 253 16.14 7.88 -5.55
N LEU A 254 15.49 6.87 -4.99
CA LEU A 254 14.49 6.04 -5.69
C LEU A 254 13.06 6.54 -5.48
N TYR A 255 12.91 7.57 -4.65
CA TYR A 255 11.67 8.27 -4.32
C TYR A 255 11.77 9.74 -4.72
N GLY A 256 10.61 10.38 -4.84
CA GLY A 256 10.49 11.83 -5.02
C GLY A 256 10.53 12.30 -6.47
N PHE A 257 9.87 13.42 -6.72
CA PHE A 257 9.84 14.12 -8.01
C PHE A 257 10.30 15.57 -7.79
N ASP A 258 10.76 16.23 -8.85
CA ASP A 258 11.29 17.61 -8.79
C ASP A 258 10.31 18.62 -8.20
N ASN A 259 9.00 18.35 -8.27
CA ASN A 259 7.93 19.18 -7.74
C ASN A 259 7.34 18.67 -6.40
N ALA A 260 8.02 17.75 -5.73
CA ALA A 260 7.59 17.11 -4.49
C ALA A 260 8.69 17.18 -3.42
N GLU A 261 8.47 16.53 -2.28
CA GLU A 261 9.49 16.37 -1.25
C GLU A 261 10.73 15.65 -1.85
N PRO A 262 11.93 16.24 -1.73
CA PRO A 262 13.14 15.61 -2.23
C PRO A 262 13.33 14.24 -1.59
N CYS A 263 13.50 13.21 -2.44
CA CYS A 263 13.72 11.83 -1.99
C CYS A 263 12.58 11.26 -1.13
N GLY A 264 11.38 11.85 -1.18
CA GLY A 264 10.22 11.51 -0.36
C GLY A 264 8.99 11.08 -1.16
N GLY A 265 8.00 10.51 -0.48
CA GLY A 265 6.67 10.25 -1.06
C GLY A 265 6.60 8.99 -1.92
N HIS A 266 6.51 9.15 -3.24
CA HIS A 266 6.29 8.03 -4.18
C HIS A 266 7.59 7.63 -4.88
N TRP A 267 7.65 6.39 -5.38
CA TRP A 267 8.72 5.96 -6.29
C TRP A 267 8.80 6.87 -7.51
N ASN A 268 10.04 7.20 -7.87
CA ASN A 268 10.34 7.89 -9.12
C ASN A 268 10.62 6.87 -10.24
N ILE A 269 11.04 7.35 -11.41
CA ILE A 269 11.28 6.48 -12.57
C ILE A 269 12.37 5.42 -12.25
N GLU A 270 13.44 5.81 -11.57
CA GLU A 270 14.52 4.88 -11.17
C GLU A 270 14.02 3.87 -10.13
N GLY A 271 13.19 4.31 -9.17
CA GLY A 271 12.57 3.42 -8.18
C GLY A 271 11.61 2.42 -8.81
N HIS A 272 10.71 2.86 -9.70
CA HIS A 272 9.83 1.97 -10.45
C HIS A 272 10.62 0.96 -11.28
N LYS A 273 11.69 1.41 -11.93
CA LYS A 273 12.58 0.54 -12.70
C LYS A 273 13.21 -0.53 -11.82
N PHE A 274 13.89 -0.12 -10.76
CA PHE A 274 14.59 -1.05 -9.88
C PHE A 274 13.65 -2.06 -9.22
N VAL A 275 12.48 -1.62 -8.71
CA VAL A 275 11.46 -2.51 -8.16
C VAL A 275 10.98 -3.51 -9.21
N GLY A 276 10.71 -3.05 -10.43
CA GLY A 276 10.30 -3.94 -11.52
C GLY A 276 11.35 -5.01 -11.80
N GLU A 277 12.64 -4.65 -11.83
CA GLU A 277 13.75 -5.57 -12.08
C GLU A 277 13.90 -6.63 -10.98
N ILE A 278 13.95 -6.23 -9.70
CA ILE A 278 14.15 -7.18 -8.61
C ILE A 278 12.94 -8.11 -8.42
N MET A 279 11.72 -7.59 -8.60
CA MET A 279 10.52 -8.40 -8.51
C MET A 279 10.42 -9.40 -9.67
N SER A 280 10.83 -9.00 -10.89
CA SER A 280 10.86 -9.92 -12.03
C SER A 280 11.80 -11.10 -11.78
N ASN A 281 13.00 -10.82 -11.25
CA ASN A 281 13.98 -11.85 -10.96
C ASN A 281 13.46 -12.80 -9.87
N TYR A 282 12.94 -12.24 -8.78
CA TYR A 282 12.35 -13.02 -7.68
C TYR A 282 11.20 -13.93 -8.16
N LEU A 283 10.29 -13.39 -8.96
CA LEU A 283 9.16 -14.16 -9.50
C LEU A 283 9.64 -15.25 -10.47
N CYS A 284 10.59 -14.95 -11.36
CA CYS A 284 11.14 -15.94 -12.28
C CYS A 284 11.82 -17.11 -11.53
N GLU A 285 12.56 -16.82 -10.46
CA GLU A 285 13.16 -17.85 -9.59
C GLU A 285 12.10 -18.71 -8.91
N ILE A 286 11.04 -18.11 -8.35
CA ILE A 286 9.95 -18.87 -7.72
C ILE A 286 9.30 -19.84 -8.70
N TYR A 287 8.96 -19.36 -9.89
CA TYR A 287 8.31 -20.19 -10.91
C TYR A 287 9.19 -21.36 -11.36
N ASP A 288 10.51 -21.14 -11.44
CA ASP A 288 11.48 -22.19 -11.77
C ASP A 288 11.47 -23.30 -10.71
N PHE A 289 11.51 -22.94 -9.42
CA PHE A 289 11.43 -23.93 -8.34
C PHE A 289 10.13 -24.74 -8.34
N THR A 290 8.98 -24.12 -8.62
CA THR A 290 7.69 -24.82 -8.70
C THR A 290 7.61 -25.79 -9.87
N GLU A 291 8.12 -25.43 -11.06
CA GLU A 291 8.10 -26.33 -12.21
C GLU A 291 9.05 -27.52 -12.01
N VAL A 292 10.27 -27.30 -11.49
CA VAL A 292 11.22 -28.38 -11.18
C VAL A 292 10.60 -29.38 -10.20
N ARG A 293 9.99 -28.89 -9.11
CA ARG A 293 9.35 -29.76 -8.11
C ARG A 293 8.16 -30.54 -8.68
N SER A 294 7.38 -29.92 -9.56
CA SER A 294 6.25 -30.57 -10.24
C SER A 294 6.71 -31.69 -11.16
N GLN A 295 7.81 -31.47 -11.90
CA GLN A 295 8.43 -32.50 -12.74
C GLN A 295 8.97 -33.66 -11.89
N GLU A 296 9.72 -33.38 -10.82
CA GLU A 296 10.27 -34.43 -9.94
C GLU A 296 9.20 -35.31 -9.28
N LEU A 297 8.06 -34.74 -8.88
CA LEU A 297 6.92 -35.49 -8.34
C LEU A 297 6.19 -36.30 -9.41
N GLY A 298 6.09 -35.77 -10.65
CA GLY A 298 5.57 -36.48 -11.81
C GLY A 298 6.42 -37.69 -12.22
N PHE A 299 7.74 -37.63 -12.07
CA PHE A 299 8.65 -38.75 -12.35
C PHE A 299 8.66 -39.83 -11.26
N ARG A 300 8.26 -39.52 -10.03
CA ARG A 300 8.16 -40.51 -8.92
C ARG A 300 6.83 -41.27 -8.87
N SER A 301 5.88 -40.93 -9.73
CA SER A 301 4.53 -41.52 -9.77
C SER A 301 4.29 -42.42 -10.99
N GLN A 302 5.35 -42.81 -11.72
CA GLN A 302 5.33 -43.84 -12.78
C GLN A 302 6.04 -45.12 -12.35
#